data_AF-A0A497P4A2-F1
#
_entry.id   AF-A0A497P4A2-F1
#
_cell.length_a   1.000
_cell.length_b   1.000
_cell.length_c   1.000
_cell.angle_alpha   90.00
_cell.angle_beta   90.00
_cell.angle_gamma   90.00
#
_symmetry.space_group_name_H-M   'P 1'
#
loop_
_entity.id
_entity.type
_entity.pdbx_description
1 polymer ?
#
loop_
_entity_poly.entity_id
_entity_poly.type
_entity_poly.pdbx_seq_one_letter_code
_entity_poly.pdbx_strand_id
1 'polypeptide(L)'
;HVIPPPQIETALKTLVSEAVILEDIIDLLSKRVRQPRLSILSEEFLREVSEVEFPNLRVEIVRKLLNDEIRVRLRRNIVRYQSFKERLEKTIRAYHNRAIGSAKVMEELIKIARELRESVKAGEELGLTEEELAFYDALSKGEKFISSDEELKQLVKKLVETIKKNLSIDWTEHESVKSKVRASVKRLLRRYGFSPTKHPETVNLIMRQAEVLYKDWPILGFEFVGGYTFDTGGGIYNLNF
;
A
#
# COMPACT_ATOMS: atom_id res chain seq x y z
N HIS A 1 20.11 22.55 25.40
CA HIS A 1 18.69 22.31 25.68
C HIS A 1 17.91 23.58 25.36
N VAL A 2 17.14 23.59 24.27
CA VAL A 2 16.20 24.67 24.00
C VAL A 2 14.86 24.22 24.57
N ILE A 3 14.42 24.85 25.66
CA ILE A 3 13.12 24.60 26.27
C ILE A 3 12.09 25.24 25.33
N PRO A 4 11.18 24.47 24.69
CA PRO A 4 10.19 25.04 23.80
C PRO A 4 9.24 25.96 24.60
N PRO A 5 8.74 27.06 24.00
CA PRO A 5 7.80 27.97 24.65
C PRO A 5 6.58 27.25 25.25
N PRO A 6 6.03 27.71 26.38
CA PRO A 6 4.92 27.05 27.11
C PRO A 6 3.65 26.83 26.27
N GLN A 7 3.43 27.63 25.22
CA GLN A 7 2.34 27.45 24.27
C GLN A 7 2.53 26.23 23.37
N ILE A 8 3.77 25.91 22.99
CA ILE A 8 4.13 24.75 22.18
C ILE A 8 4.03 23.47 23.03
N GLU A 9 4.44 23.51 24.30
CA GLU A 9 4.31 22.37 25.21
C GLU A 9 2.85 22.06 25.56
N THR A 10 2.02 23.09 25.76
CA THR A 10 0.58 22.91 26.02
C THR A 10 -0.14 22.38 24.78
N ALA A 11 0.13 22.95 23.59
CA ALA A 11 -0.41 22.42 22.33
C ALA A 11 0.05 20.98 22.05
N LEU A 12 1.32 20.65 22.33
CA LEU A 12 1.83 19.27 22.25
C LEU A 12 1.12 18.34 23.22
N LYS A 13 0.90 18.74 24.48
CA LYS A 13 0.18 17.93 25.47
C LYS A 13 -1.27 17.71 25.06
N THR A 14 -1.95 18.73 24.52
CA THR A 14 -3.32 18.60 24.02
C THR A 14 -3.38 17.66 22.80
N LEU A 15 -2.50 17.84 21.81
CA LEU A 15 -2.43 16.98 20.63
C LEU A 15 -2.09 15.52 20.98
N VAL A 16 -1.17 15.30 21.93
CA VAL A 16 -0.84 13.97 22.43
C VAL A 16 -2.03 13.36 23.18
N SER A 17 -2.74 14.13 24.00
CA SER A 17 -3.93 13.65 24.72
C SER A 17 -5.08 13.27 23.77
N GLU A 18 -5.32 14.08 22.73
CA GLU A 18 -6.30 13.80 21.69
C GLU A 18 -5.91 12.57 20.86
N ALA A 19 -4.62 12.40 20.54
CA ALA A 19 -4.12 11.24 19.82
C ALA A 19 -4.25 9.94 20.64
N VAL A 20 -4.01 9.99 21.96
CA VAL A 20 -4.20 8.84 22.87
C VAL A 20 -5.68 8.48 22.96
N ILE A 21 -6.56 9.47 23.14
CA ILE A 21 -8.02 9.25 23.16
C ILE A 21 -8.51 8.65 21.83
N LEU A 22 -7.96 9.11 20.70
CA LEU A 22 -8.30 8.57 19.38
C LEU A 22 -7.87 7.10 19.22
N GLU A 23 -6.67 6.75 19.67
CA GLU A 23 -6.18 5.35 19.64
C GLU A 23 -7.04 4.45 20.53
N ASP A 24 -7.36 4.89 21.74
CA ASP A 24 -8.20 4.15 22.68
C ASP A 24 -9.61 3.93 22.11
N ILE A 25 -10.21 4.95 21.49
CA ILE A 25 -11.53 4.83 20.85
C ILE A 25 -11.47 3.88 19.66
N ILE A 26 -10.42 3.96 18.83
CA ILE A 26 -10.24 3.04 17.70
C ILE A 26 -10.08 1.61 18.21
N ASP A 27 -9.28 1.37 19.25
CA ASP A 27 -9.07 0.05 19.83
C ASP A 27 -10.37 -0.51 20.44
N LEU A 28 -11.12 0.32 21.18
CA LEU A 28 -12.42 -0.05 21.75
C LEU A 28 -13.44 -0.44 20.67
N LEU A 29 -13.56 0.37 19.60
CA LEU A 29 -14.46 0.07 18.48
C LEU A 29 -13.98 -1.18 17.71
N SER A 30 -12.68 -1.33 17.49
CA SER A 30 -12.09 -2.47 16.78
C SER A 30 -12.31 -3.79 17.51
N LYS A 31 -12.23 -3.80 18.86
CA LYS A 31 -12.49 -4.97 19.70
C LYS A 31 -13.95 -5.44 19.63
N ARG A 32 -14.88 -4.52 19.39
CA ARG A 32 -16.31 -4.83 19.23
C ARG A 32 -16.60 -5.54 17.91
N VAL A 33 -15.87 -5.18 16.85
CA VAL A 33 -16.09 -5.66 15.48
C VAL A 33 -15.39 -7.01 15.18
N ARG A 34 -14.49 -7.53 16.03
CA ARG A 34 -13.89 -8.89 15.97
C ARG A 34 -13.46 -9.37 14.56
N GLN A 35 -12.82 -8.56 13.72
CA GLN A 35 -12.53 -8.94 12.33
C GLN A 35 -11.22 -8.36 11.77
N PRO A 36 -10.65 -8.94 10.69
CA PRO A 36 -9.44 -8.45 10.02
C PRO A 36 -9.53 -6.97 9.63
N ARG A 37 -8.38 -6.28 9.48
CA ARG A 37 -8.32 -4.80 9.32
C ARG A 37 -9.22 -4.20 8.23
N LEU A 38 -9.49 -4.89 7.12
CA LEU A 38 -10.44 -4.43 6.09
C LEU A 38 -11.91 -4.43 6.54
N SER A 39 -12.25 -5.23 7.54
CA SER A 39 -13.56 -5.21 8.20
C SER A 39 -13.73 -4.00 9.14
N ILE A 40 -12.63 -3.31 9.48
CA ILE A 40 -12.67 -2.04 10.21
C ILE A 40 -13.20 -0.90 9.31
N LEU A 41 -13.47 -1.17 8.02
CA LEU A 41 -14.23 -0.27 7.13
C LEU A 41 -15.53 -0.93 6.66
N SER A 42 -16.06 -1.88 7.44
CA SER A 42 -17.35 -2.53 7.19
C SER A 42 -18.52 -1.54 7.31
N GLU A 43 -19.66 -1.91 6.72
CA GLU A 43 -20.89 -1.14 6.90
C GLU A 43 -21.38 -1.20 8.36
N GLU A 44 -21.02 -2.25 9.12
CA GLU A 44 -21.25 -2.27 10.57
C GLU A 44 -20.40 -1.22 11.28
N PHE A 45 -19.09 -1.20 11.05
CA PHE A 45 -18.19 -0.24 11.70
C PHE A 45 -18.53 1.21 11.34
N LEU A 46 -18.81 1.50 10.07
CA LEU A 46 -19.19 2.86 9.64
C LEU A 46 -20.51 3.33 10.29
N ARG A 47 -21.42 2.41 10.60
CA ARG A 47 -22.62 2.70 11.40
C ARG A 47 -22.27 3.00 12.86
N GLU A 48 -21.42 2.20 13.50
CA GLU A 48 -20.95 2.48 14.86
C GLU A 48 -20.24 3.84 14.97
N VAL A 49 -19.38 4.16 14.00
CA VAL A 49 -18.74 5.47 13.94
C VAL A 49 -19.79 6.58 13.76
N SER A 50 -20.86 6.34 13.01
CA SER A 50 -21.94 7.33 12.86
C SER A 50 -22.66 7.66 14.18
N GLU A 51 -22.66 6.74 15.15
CA GLU A 51 -23.26 6.94 16.48
C GLU A 51 -22.38 7.76 17.43
N VAL A 52 -21.09 7.95 17.11
CA VAL A 52 -20.21 8.81 17.90
C VAL A 52 -20.74 10.25 17.88
N GLU A 53 -20.96 10.79 19.09
CA GLU A 53 -21.61 12.07 19.32
C GLU A 53 -20.92 13.23 18.61
N PHE A 54 -19.57 13.22 18.57
CA PHE A 54 -18.77 14.33 18.07
C PHE A 54 -18.47 14.19 16.56
N PRO A 55 -18.98 15.08 15.68
CA PRO A 55 -18.80 14.97 14.23
C PRO A 55 -17.35 15.01 13.76
N ASN A 56 -16.51 15.82 14.41
CA ASN A 56 -15.10 15.95 14.04
C ASN A 56 -14.32 14.69 14.42
N LEU A 57 -14.66 14.08 15.56
CA LEU A 57 -14.07 12.81 15.99
C LEU A 57 -14.42 11.68 15.02
N ARG A 58 -15.65 11.63 14.49
CA ARG A 58 -16.03 10.68 13.43
C ARG A 58 -15.14 10.79 12.21
N VAL A 59 -14.94 12.01 11.71
CA VAL A 59 -14.07 12.29 10.57
C VAL A 59 -12.65 11.83 10.84
N GLU A 60 -12.13 12.12 12.04
CA GLU A 60 -10.76 11.76 12.42
C GLU A 60 -10.54 10.24 12.53
N ILE A 61 -11.49 9.51 13.12
CA ILE A 61 -11.45 8.05 13.21
C ILE A 61 -11.37 7.43 11.81
N VAL A 62 -12.32 7.79 10.92
CA VAL A 62 -12.35 7.21 9.56
C VAL A 62 -11.14 7.64 8.74
N ARG A 63 -10.72 8.90 8.85
CA ARG A 63 -9.51 9.40 8.18
C ARG A 63 -8.29 8.57 8.55
N LYS A 64 -8.05 8.36 9.85
CA LYS A 64 -6.87 7.63 10.33
C LYS A 64 -6.89 6.19 9.83
N LEU A 65 -8.01 5.50 9.97
CA LEU A 65 -8.17 4.11 9.53
C LEU A 65 -7.98 3.96 8.02
N LEU A 66 -8.59 4.84 7.22
CA LEU A 66 -8.39 4.85 5.76
C LEU A 66 -6.93 5.12 5.39
N ASN A 67 -6.31 6.11 6.04
CA ASN A 67 -4.92 6.46 5.76
C ASN A 67 -3.98 5.28 6.05
N ASP A 68 -4.18 4.60 7.18
CA ASP A 68 -3.34 3.47 7.58
C ASP A 68 -3.52 2.27 6.64
N GLU A 69 -4.77 1.94 6.28
CA GLU A 69 -5.05 0.86 5.32
C GLU A 69 -4.47 1.19 3.94
N ILE A 70 -4.73 2.40 3.41
CA ILE A 70 -4.17 2.84 2.13
C ILE A 70 -2.64 2.81 2.17
N ARG A 71 -2.01 3.20 3.28
CA ARG A 71 -0.55 3.17 3.43
C ARG A 71 0.01 1.75 3.39
N VAL A 72 -0.64 0.79 4.07
CA VAL A 72 -0.26 -0.62 4.01
C VAL A 72 -0.41 -1.15 2.58
N ARG A 73 -1.53 -0.85 1.93
CA ARG A 73 -1.86 -1.32 0.58
C ARG A 73 -0.96 -0.70 -0.50
N LEU A 74 -0.59 0.57 -0.37
CA LEU A 74 0.36 1.24 -1.27
C LEU A 74 1.73 0.58 -1.30
N ARG A 75 2.17 -0.03 -0.19
CA ARG A 75 3.40 -0.82 -0.15
C ARG A 75 3.32 -2.12 -0.93
N ARG A 76 2.11 -2.52 -1.34
CA ARG A 76 1.87 -3.71 -2.17
C ARG A 76 1.61 -3.31 -3.61
N ASN A 77 0.78 -2.29 -3.86
CA ASN A 77 0.38 -1.89 -5.21
C ASN A 77 0.21 -0.37 -5.31
N ILE A 78 1.21 0.30 -5.88
CA ILE A 78 1.19 1.77 -6.04
C ILE A 78 0.11 2.16 -7.05
N VAL A 79 -0.04 1.38 -8.12
CA VAL A 79 -0.89 1.73 -9.26
C VAL A 79 -2.35 1.83 -8.85
N ARG A 80 -2.82 0.83 -8.10
CA ARG A 80 -4.19 0.71 -7.63
C ARG A 80 -4.52 1.71 -6.53
N TYR A 81 -3.61 1.89 -5.56
CA TYR A 81 -3.93 2.61 -4.32
C TYR A 81 -3.53 4.10 -4.31
N GLN A 82 -2.75 4.57 -5.31
CA GLN A 82 -2.34 5.97 -5.39
C GLN A 82 -3.52 6.94 -5.52
N SER A 83 -4.53 6.61 -6.32
CA SER A 83 -5.71 7.45 -6.51
C SER A 83 -6.55 7.57 -5.23
N PHE A 84 -6.62 6.52 -4.41
CA PHE A 84 -7.28 6.54 -3.10
C PHE A 84 -6.58 7.49 -2.14
N LYS A 85 -5.24 7.44 -2.07
CA LYS A 85 -4.44 8.38 -1.27
C LYS A 85 -4.69 9.82 -1.70
N GLU A 86 -4.62 10.11 -2.99
CA GLU A 86 -4.83 11.46 -3.52
C GLU A 86 -6.23 12.00 -3.21
N ARG A 87 -7.26 11.15 -3.34
CA ARG A 87 -8.64 11.51 -3.01
C ARG A 87 -8.83 11.74 -1.53
N LEU A 88 -8.30 10.86 -0.67
CA LEU A 88 -8.34 11.03 0.78
C LEU A 88 -7.70 12.37 1.17
N GLU A 89 -6.48 12.64 0.71
CA GLU A 89 -5.79 13.89 1.02
C GLU A 89 -6.55 15.11 0.50
N LYS A 90 -7.13 15.04 -0.70
CA LYS A 90 -7.95 16.12 -1.26
C LYS A 90 -9.18 16.40 -0.39
N THR A 91 -9.89 15.36 0.04
CA THR A 91 -11.06 15.47 0.91
C THR A 91 -10.69 16.10 2.25
N ILE A 92 -9.60 15.65 2.88
CA ILE A 92 -9.14 16.20 4.16
C ILE A 92 -8.66 17.65 4.03
N ARG A 93 -7.95 18.01 2.95
CA ARG A 93 -7.58 19.41 2.69
C ARG A 93 -8.81 20.30 2.54
N ALA A 94 -9.83 19.84 1.82
CA ALA A 94 -11.07 20.60 1.66
C ALA A 94 -11.80 20.79 3.01
N TYR A 95 -11.76 19.78 3.89
CA TYR A 95 -12.30 19.89 5.25
C TYR A 95 -11.54 20.91 6.11
N HIS A 96 -10.21 20.80 6.18
CA HIS A 96 -9.37 21.70 7.00
C HIS A 96 -9.49 23.15 6.52
N ASN A 97 -9.62 23.37 5.22
CA ASN A 97 -9.83 24.69 4.63
C ASN A 97 -11.28 25.19 4.76
N ARG A 98 -12.15 24.47 5.48
CA ARG A 98 -13.60 24.75 5.64
C ARG A 98 -14.36 24.88 4.31
N ALA A 99 -13.83 24.31 3.24
CA ALA A 99 -14.47 24.29 1.93
C ALA A 99 -15.65 23.30 1.88
N ILE A 100 -15.64 22.29 2.76
CA ILE A 100 -16.74 21.34 2.96
C ILE A 100 -16.96 21.09 4.46
N GLY A 101 -18.22 20.86 4.85
CA GLY A 101 -18.58 20.56 6.24
C GLY A 101 -18.44 19.08 6.60
N SER A 102 -18.46 18.76 7.90
CA SER A 102 -18.21 17.41 8.43
C SER A 102 -19.12 16.34 7.82
N ALA A 103 -20.39 16.66 7.51
CA ALA A 103 -21.30 15.72 6.84
C ALA A 103 -20.83 15.33 5.43
N LYS A 104 -20.40 16.32 4.62
CA LYS A 104 -19.92 16.07 3.26
C LYS A 104 -18.57 15.33 3.27
N VAL A 105 -17.71 15.65 4.22
CA VAL A 105 -16.43 14.95 4.39
C VAL A 105 -16.66 13.49 4.72
N MET A 106 -17.56 13.21 5.68
CA MET A 106 -17.90 11.85 6.08
C MET A 106 -18.44 11.04 4.90
N GLU A 107 -19.32 11.64 4.08
CA GLU A 107 -19.85 11.02 2.87
C GLU A 107 -18.71 10.61 1.90
N GLU A 108 -17.77 11.51 1.62
CA GLU A 108 -16.63 11.22 0.75
C GLU A 108 -15.69 10.15 1.34
N LEU A 109 -15.46 10.17 2.66
CA LEU A 109 -14.65 9.15 3.33
C LEU A 109 -15.31 7.77 3.27
N ILE A 110 -16.62 7.67 3.50
CA ILE A 110 -17.38 6.42 3.35
C ILE A 110 -17.30 5.91 1.92
N LYS A 111 -17.42 6.79 0.93
CA LYS A 111 -17.30 6.43 -0.48
C LYS A 111 -15.92 5.85 -0.81
N ILE A 112 -14.84 6.51 -0.35
CA ILE A 112 -13.47 6.01 -0.50
C ILE A 112 -13.32 4.63 0.17
N ALA A 113 -13.89 4.44 1.36
CA ALA A 113 -13.84 3.17 2.09
C ALA A 113 -14.50 2.02 1.33
N ARG A 114 -15.68 2.25 0.76
CA ARG A 114 -16.42 1.25 -0.04
C ARG A 114 -15.65 0.84 -1.29
N GLU A 115 -15.23 1.82 -2.08
CA GLU A 115 -14.48 1.58 -3.32
C GLU A 115 -13.13 0.91 -3.04
N LEU A 116 -12.49 1.21 -1.91
CA LEU A 116 -11.24 0.55 -1.49
C LEU A 116 -11.48 -0.95 -1.22
N ARG A 117 -12.58 -1.29 -0.54
CA ARG A 117 -12.95 -2.69 -0.27
C ARG A 117 -13.29 -3.46 -1.55
N GLU A 118 -14.04 -2.84 -2.46
CA GLU A 118 -14.34 -3.43 -3.78
C GLU A 118 -13.07 -3.67 -4.59
N SER A 119 -12.13 -2.72 -4.56
CA SER A 119 -10.84 -2.83 -5.25
C SER A 119 -9.97 -3.98 -4.73
N VAL A 120 -10.09 -4.32 -3.44
CA VAL A 120 -9.44 -5.51 -2.87
C VAL A 120 -10.09 -6.79 -3.39
N LYS A 121 -11.42 -6.89 -3.29
CA LYS A 121 -12.16 -8.08 -3.76
C LYS A 121 -11.93 -8.39 -5.23
N ALA A 122 -11.95 -7.36 -6.09
CA ALA A 122 -11.69 -7.52 -7.52
C ALA A 122 -10.28 -8.05 -7.81
N GLY A 123 -9.31 -7.86 -6.91
CA GLY A 123 -7.98 -8.46 -7.02
C GLY A 123 -7.98 -9.98 -6.81
N GLU A 124 -8.81 -10.47 -5.89
CA GLU A 124 -8.88 -11.90 -5.53
C GLU A 124 -9.48 -12.75 -6.66
N GLU A 125 -10.40 -12.19 -7.45
CA GLU A 125 -11.09 -12.88 -8.55
C GLU A 125 -10.17 -13.21 -9.75
N LEU A 126 -9.02 -12.54 -9.87
CA LEU A 126 -8.11 -12.72 -11.01
C LEU A 126 -7.20 -13.95 -10.89
N GLY A 127 -7.17 -14.61 -9.72
CA GLY A 127 -6.30 -15.77 -9.46
C GLY A 127 -4.80 -15.44 -9.49
N LEU A 128 -4.46 -14.16 -9.29
CA LEU A 128 -3.09 -13.65 -9.19
C LEU A 128 -2.71 -13.45 -7.72
N THR A 129 -1.44 -13.67 -7.39
CA THR A 129 -0.90 -13.27 -6.09
C THR A 129 -0.88 -11.74 -5.95
N GLU A 130 -0.80 -11.20 -4.73
CA GLU A 130 -0.73 -9.73 -4.52
C GLU A 130 0.44 -9.08 -5.29
N GLU A 131 1.58 -9.76 -5.37
CA GLU A 131 2.75 -9.28 -6.13
C GLU A 131 2.45 -9.23 -7.63
N GLU A 132 1.93 -10.33 -8.18
CA GLU A 132 1.56 -10.42 -9.60
C GLU A 132 0.50 -9.40 -9.97
N LEU A 133 -0.52 -9.22 -9.13
CA LEU A 133 -1.58 -8.24 -9.32
C LEU A 133 -1.04 -6.81 -9.42
N ALA A 134 0.00 -6.47 -8.65
CA ALA A 134 0.61 -5.16 -8.70
C ALA A 134 1.35 -4.90 -10.03
N PHE A 135 2.01 -5.91 -10.58
CA PHE A 135 2.63 -5.82 -11.90
C PHE A 135 1.61 -5.89 -13.03
N TYR A 136 0.53 -6.64 -12.85
CA TYR A 136 -0.61 -6.66 -13.75
C TYR A 136 -1.17 -5.26 -13.93
N ASP A 137 -1.52 -4.58 -12.83
CA ASP A 137 -2.05 -3.21 -12.89
C ASP A 137 -1.06 -2.22 -13.53
N ALA A 138 0.23 -2.37 -13.26
CA ALA A 138 1.27 -1.53 -13.86
C ALA A 138 1.37 -1.71 -15.38
N LEU A 139 1.20 -2.93 -15.87
CA LEU A 139 1.18 -3.24 -17.30
C LEU A 139 -0.13 -2.80 -17.95
N SER A 140 -1.28 -3.07 -17.32
CA SER A 140 -2.60 -2.66 -17.81
C SER A 140 -2.74 -1.15 -17.95
N LYS A 141 -2.09 -0.35 -17.08
CA LYS A 141 -2.07 1.12 -17.22
C LYS A 141 -1.35 1.59 -18.49
N GLY A 142 -0.42 0.79 -19.00
CA GLY A 142 0.34 1.08 -20.22
C GLY A 142 -0.35 0.58 -21.49
N GLU A 143 -1.52 -0.07 -21.40
CA GLU A 143 -1.94 -0.99 -22.44
C GLU A 143 -2.78 -0.39 -23.57
N LYS A 144 -2.25 -0.60 -24.77
CA LYS A 144 -2.99 -0.84 -26.01
C LYS A 144 -2.48 -2.09 -26.77
N PHE A 145 -1.57 -2.89 -26.21
CA PHE A 145 -0.72 -3.80 -26.99
C PHE A 145 -0.88 -5.30 -26.73
N ILE A 146 -1.49 -5.77 -25.63
CA ILE A 146 -1.84 -7.18 -25.45
C ILE A 146 -3.32 -7.38 -25.79
N SER A 147 -3.62 -8.46 -26.51
CA SER A 147 -4.97 -8.75 -27.02
C SER A 147 -5.77 -9.70 -26.12
N SER A 148 -5.16 -10.38 -25.14
CA SER A 148 -5.88 -11.21 -24.16
C SER A 148 -5.33 -11.12 -22.73
N ASP A 149 -6.23 -11.20 -21.74
CA ASP A 149 -5.91 -11.27 -20.32
C ASP A 149 -4.96 -12.42 -19.97
N GLU A 150 -5.06 -13.56 -20.67
CA GLU A 150 -4.24 -14.74 -20.37
C GLU A 150 -2.76 -14.51 -20.73
N GLU A 151 -2.48 -13.86 -21.85
CA GLU A 151 -1.12 -13.48 -22.23
C GLU A 151 -0.51 -12.47 -21.24
N LEU A 152 -1.33 -11.53 -20.76
CA LEU A 152 -0.90 -10.56 -19.76
C LEU A 152 -0.56 -11.24 -18.43
N LYS A 153 -1.41 -12.16 -17.96
CA LYS A 153 -1.14 -12.96 -16.75
C LYS A 153 0.14 -13.78 -16.88
N GLN A 154 0.40 -14.39 -18.03
CA GLN A 154 1.65 -15.12 -18.27
C GLN A 154 2.89 -14.21 -18.29
N LEU A 155 2.77 -13.02 -18.90
CA LEU A 155 3.84 -12.02 -18.88
C LEU A 155 4.14 -11.57 -17.45
N VAL A 156 3.11 -11.31 -16.64
CA VAL A 156 3.24 -10.92 -15.23
C VAL A 156 4.02 -11.96 -14.42
N LYS A 157 3.66 -13.25 -14.54
CA LYS A 157 4.38 -14.34 -13.85
C LYS A 157 5.87 -14.34 -14.20
N LYS A 158 6.19 -14.28 -15.49
CA LYS A 158 7.57 -14.22 -15.98
C LYS A 158 8.29 -12.92 -15.57
N LEU A 159 7.57 -11.81 -15.44
CA LEU A 159 8.11 -10.53 -15.02
C LEU A 159 8.55 -10.59 -13.55
N VAL A 160 7.70 -11.13 -12.67
CA VAL A 160 8.02 -11.35 -11.25
C VAL A 160 9.28 -12.22 -11.12
N GLU A 161 9.32 -13.37 -11.80
CA GLU A 161 10.49 -14.25 -11.80
C GLU A 161 11.76 -13.56 -12.31
N THR A 162 11.63 -12.80 -13.41
CA THR A 162 12.77 -12.10 -14.03
C THR A 162 13.32 -11.04 -13.08
N ILE A 163 12.46 -10.29 -12.39
CA ILE A 163 12.89 -9.29 -11.42
C ILE A 163 13.62 -9.99 -10.28
N LYS A 164 12.98 -10.95 -9.60
CA LYS A 164 13.54 -11.66 -8.44
C LYS A 164 14.91 -12.30 -8.72
N LYS A 165 15.10 -12.91 -9.89
CA LYS A 165 16.39 -13.50 -10.33
C LYS A 165 17.53 -12.48 -10.47
N ASN A 166 17.22 -11.20 -10.60
CA ASN A 166 18.20 -10.13 -10.78
C ASN A 166 18.37 -9.25 -9.53
N LEU A 167 17.62 -9.49 -8.46
CA LEU A 167 17.76 -8.76 -7.20
C LEU A 167 18.96 -9.26 -6.39
N SER A 168 19.62 -8.33 -5.72
CA SER A 168 20.64 -8.59 -4.69
C SER A 168 20.18 -8.00 -3.36
N ILE A 169 20.93 -8.26 -2.29
CA ILE A 169 20.79 -7.52 -1.01
C ILE A 169 20.95 -6.02 -1.30
N ASP A 170 20.12 -5.20 -0.65
CA ASP A 170 20.11 -3.73 -0.74
C ASP A 170 20.08 -3.18 -2.18
N TRP A 171 19.45 -3.91 -3.12
CA TRP A 171 19.46 -3.53 -4.54
C TRP A 171 18.89 -2.14 -4.83
N THR A 172 18.04 -1.60 -3.94
CA THR A 172 17.47 -0.25 -4.06
C THR A 172 18.49 0.86 -3.85
N GLU A 173 19.65 0.57 -3.28
CA GLU A 173 20.74 1.53 -3.07
C GLU A 173 21.83 1.43 -4.17
N HIS A 174 21.81 0.36 -4.98
CA HIS A 174 22.83 0.08 -5.99
C HIS A 174 22.32 0.33 -7.42
N GLU A 175 22.73 1.45 -8.03
CA GLU A 175 22.30 1.83 -9.39
C GLU A 175 22.69 0.79 -10.46
N SER A 176 23.80 0.06 -10.27
CA SER A 176 24.22 -1.03 -11.15
C SER A 176 23.20 -2.19 -11.15
N VAL A 177 22.68 -2.54 -9.98
CA VAL A 177 21.66 -3.60 -9.83
C VAL A 177 20.32 -3.13 -10.38
N LYS A 178 19.90 -1.90 -10.07
CA LYS A 178 18.70 -1.28 -10.68
C LYS A 178 18.77 -1.28 -12.21
N SER A 179 19.92 -0.91 -12.77
CA SER A 179 20.15 -0.90 -14.21
C SER A 179 20.06 -2.29 -14.81
N LYS A 180 20.60 -3.31 -14.14
CA LYS A 180 20.49 -4.72 -14.55
C LYS A 180 19.03 -5.19 -14.54
N VAL A 181 18.29 -4.94 -13.46
CA VAL A 181 16.85 -5.27 -13.36
C VAL A 181 16.07 -4.57 -14.48
N ARG A 182 16.28 -3.27 -14.66
CA ARG A 182 15.63 -2.46 -15.72
C ARG A 182 15.93 -3.00 -17.12
N ALA A 183 17.17 -3.41 -17.39
CA ALA A 183 17.53 -4.02 -18.67
C ALA A 183 16.85 -5.37 -18.90
N SER A 184 16.76 -6.22 -17.87
CA SER A 184 16.05 -7.50 -17.91
C SER A 184 14.56 -7.32 -18.14
N VAL A 185 13.92 -6.36 -17.45
CA VAL A 185 12.51 -5.99 -17.66
C VAL A 185 12.28 -5.52 -19.09
N LYS A 186 13.06 -4.55 -19.60
CA LYS A 186 12.95 -4.08 -20.99
C LYS A 186 13.09 -5.21 -22.00
N ARG A 187 14.00 -6.16 -21.77
CA ARG A 187 14.21 -7.31 -22.66
C ARG A 187 13.02 -8.26 -22.64
N LEU A 188 12.41 -8.52 -21.48
CA LEU A 188 11.21 -9.34 -21.37
C LEU A 188 10.03 -8.69 -22.09
N LEU A 189 9.77 -7.42 -21.83
CA LEU A 189 8.68 -6.66 -22.46
C LEU A 189 8.79 -6.68 -24.00
N ARG A 190 10.00 -6.51 -24.56
CA ARG A 190 10.24 -6.61 -26.01
C ARG A 190 9.84 -7.96 -26.62
N ARG A 191 10.09 -9.07 -25.90
CA ARG A 191 9.71 -10.41 -26.39
C ARG A 191 8.20 -10.61 -26.45
N TYR A 192 7.46 -9.85 -25.66
CA TYR A 192 6.00 -9.86 -25.58
C TYR A 192 5.36 -8.73 -26.40
N GLY A 193 6.09 -8.12 -27.34
CA GLY A 193 5.55 -7.10 -28.24
C GLY A 193 5.47 -5.68 -27.66
N PHE A 194 5.84 -5.48 -26.39
CA PHE A 194 5.91 -4.13 -25.82
C PHE A 194 7.18 -3.43 -26.27
N SER A 195 7.03 -2.25 -26.87
CA SER A 195 8.17 -1.39 -27.20
C SER A 195 8.52 -0.50 -26.00
N PRO A 196 9.57 -0.81 -25.21
CA PRO A 196 9.88 -0.05 -24.00
C PRO A 196 10.45 1.34 -24.31
N THR A 197 10.80 1.59 -25.57
CA THR A 197 11.21 2.90 -26.08
C THR A 197 10.01 3.81 -26.37
N LYS A 198 8.88 3.23 -26.77
CA LYS A 198 7.61 3.96 -26.96
C LYS A 198 6.87 4.16 -25.64
N HIS A 199 7.11 3.28 -24.66
CA HIS A 199 6.43 3.27 -23.37
C HIS A 199 7.41 3.32 -22.17
N PRO A 200 8.28 4.35 -22.09
CA PRO A 200 9.22 4.48 -20.97
C PRO A 200 8.50 4.60 -19.62
N GLU A 201 7.31 5.20 -19.58
CA GLU A 201 6.47 5.35 -18.39
C GLU A 201 6.05 4.01 -17.80
N THR A 202 5.72 3.02 -18.64
CA THR A 202 5.34 1.67 -18.20
C THR A 202 6.52 0.97 -17.54
N VAL A 203 7.71 1.08 -18.12
CA VAL A 203 8.94 0.54 -17.53
C VAL A 203 9.24 1.20 -16.19
N ASN A 204 9.12 2.53 -16.11
CA ASN A 204 9.35 3.27 -14.88
C ASN A 204 8.36 2.88 -13.79
N LEU A 205 7.09 2.66 -14.15
CA LEU A 205 6.06 2.22 -13.22
C LEU A 205 6.36 0.82 -12.67
N ILE A 206 6.74 -0.12 -13.53
CA ILE A 206 7.17 -1.47 -13.12
C ILE A 206 8.38 -1.40 -12.19
N MET A 207 9.38 -0.58 -12.52
CA MET A 207 10.56 -0.41 -11.66
C MET A 207 10.19 0.16 -10.29
N ARG A 208 9.36 1.19 -10.25
CA ARG A 208 8.88 1.79 -8.98
C ARG A 208 8.07 0.78 -8.16
N GLN A 209 7.23 -0.01 -8.82
CA GLN A 209 6.46 -1.08 -8.18
C GLN A 209 7.37 -2.17 -7.61
N ALA A 210 8.43 -2.54 -8.33
CA ALA A 210 9.46 -3.46 -7.84
C ALA A 210 10.22 -2.92 -6.64
N GLU A 211 10.63 -1.64 -6.67
CA GLU A 211 11.31 -0.99 -5.54
C GLU A 211 10.45 -0.99 -4.27
N VAL A 212 9.14 -0.81 -4.41
CA VAL A 212 8.22 -0.82 -3.26
C VAL A 212 7.99 -2.23 -2.72
N LEU A 213 7.83 -3.24 -3.59
CA LEU A 213 7.60 -4.62 -3.16
C LEU A 213 8.85 -5.29 -2.60
N TYR A 214 10.01 -4.99 -3.16
CA TYR A 214 11.26 -5.69 -2.87
C TYR A 214 12.30 -4.79 -2.20
N LYS A 215 11.87 -3.71 -1.54
CA LYS A 215 12.78 -2.80 -0.84
C LYS A 215 13.71 -3.54 0.12
N ASP A 216 13.13 -4.42 0.93
CA ASP A 216 13.81 -5.15 2.00
C ASP A 216 14.21 -6.56 1.51
N TRP A 217 14.70 -6.68 0.27
CA TRP A 217 15.03 -7.97 -0.36
C TRP A 217 16.42 -8.51 0.03
N PRO A 218 16.57 -9.83 0.28
CA PRO A 218 15.51 -10.83 0.41
C PRO A 218 14.74 -10.61 1.72
N ILE A 219 13.43 -10.89 1.71
CA ILE A 219 12.63 -10.88 2.94
C ILE A 219 13.15 -12.03 3.80
N LEU A 220 14.02 -11.72 4.76
CA LEU A 220 14.52 -12.70 5.72
C LEU A 220 13.35 -13.12 6.61
N GLY A 221 12.69 -14.21 6.26
CA GLY A 221 11.75 -14.91 7.12
C GLY A 221 12.57 -15.75 8.09
N PHE A 222 12.82 -15.23 9.29
CA PHE A 222 13.38 -16.04 10.36
C PHE A 222 12.25 -16.81 11.05
N GLU A 223 12.16 -18.12 10.80
CA GLU A 223 11.37 -19.01 11.66
C GLU A 223 12.23 -19.46 12.85
N PHE A 224 11.71 -19.25 14.06
CA PHE A 224 12.30 -19.78 15.28
C PHE A 224 11.74 -21.18 15.55
N VAL A 225 12.58 -22.21 15.36
CA VAL A 225 12.26 -23.59 15.71
C VAL A 225 13.33 -24.14 16.65
N GLY A 226 12.95 -24.51 17.87
CA GLY A 226 13.82 -25.21 18.81
C GLY A 226 15.11 -24.49 19.22
N GLY A 227 15.09 -23.15 19.28
CA GLY A 227 16.28 -22.34 19.64
C GLY A 227 17.22 -22.00 18.49
N TYR A 228 16.88 -22.40 17.26
CA TYR A 228 17.63 -22.08 16.04
C TYR A 228 16.79 -21.20 15.10
N THR A 229 17.44 -20.26 14.44
CA THR A 229 16.85 -19.40 13.40
C THR A 229 17.05 -20.06 12.04
N PHE A 230 15.97 -20.39 11.35
CA PHE A 230 15.99 -20.90 9.99
C PHE A 230 15.51 -19.83 9.01
N ASP A 231 16.21 -19.66 7.88
CA ASP A 231 15.79 -18.82 6.77
C ASP A 231 14.78 -19.60 5.90
N THR A 232 13.55 -19.11 5.81
CA THR A 232 12.49 -19.70 4.95
C THR A 232 12.68 -19.38 3.46
N GLY A 233 13.69 -18.58 3.11
CA GLY A 233 13.97 -18.08 1.76
C GLY A 233 14.79 -19.01 0.86
N GLY A 234 14.64 -20.33 0.92
CA GLY A 234 15.05 -21.28 -0.13
C GLY A 234 16.53 -21.25 -0.59
N GLY A 235 17.43 -20.61 0.16
CA GLY A 235 18.86 -20.53 -0.14
C GLY A 235 19.66 -20.96 1.09
N ILE A 236 20.48 -22.00 0.94
CA ILE A 236 21.43 -22.38 1.98
C ILE A 236 22.59 -21.39 1.93
N TYR A 237 22.62 -20.45 2.87
CA TYR A 237 23.78 -19.59 3.09
C TYR A 237 24.45 -19.97 4.41
N ASN A 238 25.72 -20.38 4.35
CA ASN A 238 26.55 -20.62 5.53
C ASN A 238 26.77 -19.29 6.26
N LEU A 239 26.12 -19.10 7.40
CA LEU A 239 26.49 -18.09 8.38
C LEU A 239 27.52 -18.72 9.33
N ASN A 240 28.79 -18.61 8.97
CA ASN A 240 29.85 -18.70 9.98
C ASN A 240 29.90 -17.36 10.71
N PHE A 241 29.42 -17.34 11.96
CA PHE A 241 29.80 -16.36 12.97
C PHE A 241 30.90 -16.95 13.84
#